data_AF-A0A533SNB0-F1
#
_entry.id   AF-A0A533SNB0-F1
#
_cell.length_a   1.000
_cell.length_b   1.000
_cell.length_c   1.000
_cell.angle_alpha   90.00
_cell.angle_beta   90.00
_cell.angle_gamma   90.00
#
_symmetry.space_group_name_H-M   'P 1'
#
loop_
_entity.id
_entity.type
_entity.pdbx_description
1 polymer ?
#
loop_
_entity_poly.entity_id
_entity_poly.type
_entity_poly.pdbx_seq_one_letter_code
_entity_poly.pdbx_strand_id
1 'polypeptide(L)'
;MLKRLDRYVIAEFLPTFGLAIGVLTFILLIQRIAQLFDMVVAKGLPALEVAVLFLMVIPTLLPVLLPVSLLLSVVLGMGRLSSDSEVTAMRSLGVGLGNNMKPVFAFSLAVGLFAAVGCLWLQPTAERRLRAAIYDTLMGGINLSTETGAFNQLSEGITLYASGKGEREGELRGIFLYSSKKPLEDSAITAQKGFIHAVDSGLALDLYEVEIQQVGTKGPVRRTRAKESQITIPVPSPTPKAMKENEMSTGEIYRRGYAEGSERMARIEFQKRLALPFACLVLGLLGATLGLHHDRSGKSRGAVVSLLIIFAYFAMHTFGLSAA
;
A
#
# COMPACT_ATOMS: atom_id res chain seq x y z
N MET A 1 1.00 14.66 -36.77
CA MET A 1 2.33 14.10 -37.06
C MET A 1 3.35 14.83 -36.20
N LEU A 2 4.11 14.13 -35.36
CA LEU A 2 5.18 14.73 -34.55
C LEU A 2 6.33 15.14 -35.48
N LYS A 3 6.74 16.40 -35.43
CA LYS A 3 7.91 16.88 -36.17
C LYS A 3 9.18 16.32 -35.49
N ARG A 4 10.32 16.31 -36.19
CA ARG A 4 11.60 15.82 -35.63
C ARG A 4 11.94 16.50 -34.29
N LEU A 5 11.61 17.79 -34.16
CA LEU A 5 11.79 18.58 -32.95
C LEU A 5 10.96 18.04 -31.77
N ASP A 6 9.69 17.70 -32.00
CA ASP A 6 8.82 17.14 -30.96
C ASP A 6 9.36 15.81 -30.44
N ARG A 7 9.83 14.95 -31.36
CA ARG A 7 10.44 13.66 -31.00
C ARG A 7 11.73 13.83 -30.21
N TYR A 8 12.54 14.83 -30.56
CA TYR A 8 13.77 15.15 -29.84
C TYR A 8 13.47 15.62 -28.40
N VAL A 9 12.52 16.55 -28.23
CA VAL A 9 12.11 17.02 -26.90
C VAL A 9 11.53 15.87 -26.05
N ILE A 10 10.73 14.97 -26.63
CA ILE A 10 10.22 13.80 -25.89
C ILE A 10 11.37 12.84 -25.52
N ALA A 11 12.31 12.60 -26.44
CA ALA A 11 13.47 11.74 -26.18
C ALA A 11 14.36 12.29 -25.06
N GLU A 12 14.39 13.61 -24.88
CA GLU A 12 15.09 14.27 -23.77
C GLU A 12 14.49 13.94 -22.40
N PHE A 13 13.16 13.79 -22.32
CA PHE A 13 12.48 13.51 -21.05
C PHE A 13 12.65 12.06 -20.59
N LEU A 14 12.81 11.10 -21.52
CA LEU A 14 12.83 9.66 -21.24
C LEU A 14 13.91 9.24 -20.23
N PRO A 15 15.19 9.63 -20.39
CA PRO A 15 16.26 9.21 -19.47
C PRO A 15 16.01 9.69 -18.04
N THR A 16 15.67 10.97 -17.87
CA THR A 16 15.41 11.55 -16.54
C THR A 16 14.13 10.97 -15.93
N PHE A 17 13.11 10.70 -16.75
CA PHE A 17 11.87 10.06 -16.29
C PHE A 17 12.13 8.63 -15.79
N GLY A 18 12.84 7.82 -16.57
CA GLY A 18 13.19 6.45 -16.21
C GLY A 18 14.05 6.37 -14.95
N LEU A 19 15.03 7.28 -14.82
CA LEU A 19 15.85 7.37 -13.62
C LEU A 19 15.02 7.82 -12.40
N ALA A 20 14.17 8.84 -12.56
CA ALA A 20 13.34 9.34 -11.47
C ALA A 20 12.36 8.28 -10.96
N ILE A 21 11.65 7.58 -11.85
CA ILE A 21 10.72 6.52 -11.45
C ILE A 21 11.44 5.32 -10.86
N GLY A 22 12.60 4.92 -11.41
CA GLY A 22 13.40 3.83 -10.89
C GLY A 22 13.91 4.11 -9.48
N VAL A 23 14.49 5.29 -9.25
CA VAL A 23 14.99 5.70 -7.92
C VAL A 23 13.86 5.82 -6.91
N LEU A 24 12.75 6.48 -7.25
CA LEU A 24 11.62 6.62 -6.33
C LEU A 24 10.98 5.27 -5.99
N THR A 25 10.84 4.39 -6.99
CA THR A 25 10.34 3.02 -6.77
C THR A 25 11.27 2.25 -5.84
N PHE A 26 12.59 2.31 -6.08
CA PHE A 26 13.58 1.65 -5.24
C PHE A 26 13.55 2.15 -3.79
N ILE A 27 13.46 3.46 -3.57
CA ILE A 27 13.37 4.07 -2.23
C ILE A 27 12.13 3.54 -1.48
N LEU A 28 10.96 3.53 -2.13
CA LEU A 28 9.73 3.03 -1.49
C LEU A 28 9.75 1.51 -1.29
N LEU A 29 10.39 0.77 -2.19
CA LEU A 29 10.53 -0.67 -2.05
C LEU A 29 11.39 -1.05 -0.84
N ILE A 30 12.46 -0.30 -0.53
CA ILE A 30 13.28 -0.56 0.68
C ILE A 30 12.42 -0.56 1.95
N GLN A 31 11.47 0.37 2.07
CA GLN A 31 10.57 0.42 3.22
C GLN A 31 9.67 -0.83 3.32
N ARG A 32 9.38 -1.48 2.18
CA ARG A 32 8.56 -2.69 2.11
C ARG A 32 9.37 -3.96 2.35
N ILE A 33 10.68 -3.95 2.06
CA ILE A 33 11.57 -5.10 2.31
C ILE A 33 11.54 -5.49 3.78
N ALA A 34 11.61 -4.52 4.71
CA ALA A 34 11.60 -4.82 6.14
C ALA A 34 10.36 -5.62 6.57
N GLN A 35 9.17 -5.21 6.11
CA GLN A 35 7.90 -5.88 6.42
C GLN A 35 7.82 -7.30 5.87
N LEU A 36 8.46 -7.56 4.72
CA LEU A 36 8.48 -8.87 4.07
C LEU A 36 9.61 -9.76 4.59
N PHE A 37 10.73 -9.18 5.04
CA PHE A 37 11.83 -9.92 5.65
C PHE A 37 11.41 -10.57 6.96
N ASP A 38 10.58 -9.87 7.75
CA ASP A 38 9.91 -10.46 8.92
C ASP A 38 9.08 -11.69 8.54
N MET A 39 8.49 -11.75 7.33
CA MET A 39 7.77 -12.93 6.86
C MET A 39 8.71 -14.09 6.49
N VAL A 40 9.87 -13.81 5.89
CA VAL A 40 10.86 -14.86 5.58
C VAL A 40 11.46 -15.44 6.86
N VAL A 41 11.92 -14.56 7.77
CA VAL A 41 12.69 -14.96 8.96
C VAL A 41 11.78 -15.47 10.07
N ALA A 42 10.69 -14.78 10.38
CA ALA A 42 9.81 -15.15 11.50
C ALA A 42 8.74 -16.19 11.11
N LYS A 43 8.38 -16.31 9.81
CA LYS A 43 7.32 -17.22 9.35
C LYS A 43 7.82 -18.32 8.40
N GLY A 44 9.10 -18.33 8.04
CA GLY A 44 9.74 -19.43 7.30
C GLY A 44 9.35 -19.55 5.83
N LEU A 45 8.93 -18.45 5.18
CA LEU A 45 8.46 -18.50 3.80
C LEU A 45 9.58 -18.76 2.77
N PRO A 46 9.30 -19.52 1.69
CA PRO A 46 10.24 -19.64 0.58
C PRO A 46 10.59 -18.28 -0.02
N ALA A 47 11.88 -18.03 -0.25
CA ALA A 47 12.36 -16.76 -0.81
C ALA A 47 11.73 -16.41 -2.17
N LEU A 48 11.36 -17.44 -2.96
CA LEU A 48 10.70 -17.27 -4.24
C LEU A 48 9.29 -16.68 -4.09
N GLU A 49 8.52 -17.12 -3.09
CA GLU A 49 7.18 -16.59 -2.83
C GLU A 49 7.26 -15.11 -2.41
N VAL A 50 8.25 -14.78 -1.58
CA VAL A 50 8.49 -13.39 -1.18
C VAL A 50 8.95 -12.52 -2.34
N ALA A 51 9.74 -13.05 -3.28
CA ALA A 51 10.10 -12.34 -4.50
C ALA A 51 8.87 -12.03 -5.38
N VAL A 52 7.90 -12.95 -5.47
CA VAL A 52 6.64 -12.72 -6.19
C VAL A 52 5.80 -11.65 -5.48
N LEU A 53 5.68 -11.70 -4.15
CA LEU A 53 5.02 -10.64 -3.36
C LEU A 53 5.66 -9.28 -3.62
N PHE A 54 6.99 -9.23 -3.65
CA PHE A 54 7.74 -8.01 -3.92
C PHE A 54 7.45 -7.44 -5.31
N LEU A 55 7.43 -8.30 -6.33
CA LEU A 55 7.08 -7.90 -7.70
C LEU A 55 5.64 -7.38 -7.78
N MET A 56 4.72 -7.89 -6.96
CA MET A 56 3.34 -7.41 -6.85
C MET A 56 3.21 -6.04 -6.17
N VAL A 57 4.21 -5.58 -5.43
CA VAL A 57 4.20 -4.23 -4.82
C VAL A 57 4.48 -3.15 -5.88
N ILE A 58 5.25 -3.44 -6.93
CA ILE A 58 5.64 -2.44 -7.93
C ILE A 58 4.41 -1.79 -8.62
N PRO A 59 3.42 -2.56 -9.13
CA PRO A 59 2.21 -1.98 -9.73
C PRO A 59 1.36 -1.15 -8.76
N THR A 60 1.48 -1.36 -7.44
CA THR A 60 0.71 -0.60 -6.45
C THR A 60 1.34 0.77 -6.17
N LEU A 61 2.66 0.88 -6.32
CA LEU A 61 3.41 2.14 -6.13
C LEU A 61 3.40 3.03 -7.37
N LEU A 62 3.45 2.42 -8.56
CA LEU A 62 3.64 3.12 -9.83
C LEU A 62 2.70 4.32 -10.04
N PRO A 63 1.38 4.21 -9.82
CA PRO A 63 0.46 5.30 -10.15
C PRO A 63 0.67 6.58 -9.32
N VAL A 64 1.20 6.45 -8.11
CA VAL A 64 1.55 7.59 -7.25
C VAL A 64 2.89 8.22 -7.66
N LEU A 65 3.81 7.40 -8.18
CA LEU A 65 5.14 7.84 -8.59
C LEU A 65 5.16 8.51 -9.97
N LEU A 66 4.30 8.07 -10.90
CA LEU A 66 4.28 8.58 -12.29
C LEU A 66 4.16 10.12 -12.39
N PRO A 67 3.24 10.81 -11.68
CA PRO A 67 3.13 12.26 -11.75
C PRO A 67 4.38 12.99 -11.22
N VAL A 68 5.00 12.43 -10.18
CA VAL A 68 6.19 12.99 -9.52
C VAL A 68 7.43 12.83 -10.40
N SER A 69 7.63 11.64 -10.96
CA SER A 69 8.73 11.37 -11.91
C SER A 69 8.59 12.18 -13.18
N LEU A 70 7.36 12.38 -13.66
CA LEU A 70 7.06 13.23 -14.81
C LEU A 70 7.43 14.69 -14.53
N LEU A 71 7.02 15.25 -13.39
CA LEU A 71 7.36 16.62 -13.01
C LEU A 71 8.88 16.83 -13.01
N LEU A 72 9.62 15.93 -12.35
CA LEU A 72 11.08 16.02 -12.27
C LEU A 72 11.73 15.92 -13.65
N SER A 73 11.27 14.98 -14.48
CA SER A 73 11.74 14.80 -15.85
C SER A 73 11.52 16.04 -16.71
N VAL A 74 10.31 16.61 -16.70
CA VAL A 74 9.99 17.76 -17.53
C VAL A 74 10.73 19.01 -17.05
N VAL A 75 10.79 19.26 -15.74
CA VAL A 75 11.53 20.42 -15.18
C VAL A 75 13.00 20.35 -15.55
N LEU A 76 13.64 19.20 -15.34
CA LEU A 76 15.08 19.04 -15.62
C LEU A 76 15.36 19.00 -17.13
N GLY A 77 14.54 18.34 -17.92
CA GLY A 77 14.69 18.28 -19.37
C GLY A 77 14.51 19.64 -20.03
N MET A 78 13.45 20.37 -19.68
CA MET A 78 13.24 21.75 -20.17
C MET A 78 14.32 22.70 -19.64
N GLY A 79 14.74 22.51 -18.38
CA GLY A 79 15.85 23.27 -17.79
C GLY A 79 17.17 23.06 -18.51
N ARG A 80 17.47 21.83 -18.97
CA ARG A 80 18.66 21.53 -19.79
C ARG A 80 18.57 22.24 -21.14
N LEU A 81 17.46 22.05 -21.86
CA LEU A 81 17.23 22.69 -23.17
C LEU A 81 17.31 24.23 -23.08
N SER A 82 16.86 24.82 -21.96
CA SER A 82 16.99 26.25 -21.68
C SER A 82 18.46 26.64 -21.42
N SER A 83 19.15 25.88 -20.58
CA SER A 83 20.56 26.14 -20.20
C SER A 83 21.51 26.05 -21.39
N ASP A 84 21.27 25.08 -22.28
CA ASP A 84 22.07 24.87 -23.49
C ASP A 84 21.64 25.81 -24.64
N SER A 85 20.77 26.79 -24.35
CA SER A 85 20.25 27.78 -25.30
C SER A 85 19.50 27.19 -26.50
N GLU A 86 19.12 25.92 -26.46
CA GLU A 86 18.33 25.25 -27.49
C GLU A 86 16.93 25.87 -27.60
N VAL A 87 16.30 26.19 -26.46
CA VAL A 87 15.01 26.90 -26.43
C VAL A 87 15.11 28.30 -27.05
N THR A 88 16.20 29.01 -26.80
CA THR A 88 16.45 30.34 -27.36
C THR A 88 16.70 30.29 -28.87
N ALA A 89 17.46 29.29 -29.34
CA ALA A 89 17.68 29.04 -30.76
C ALA A 89 16.39 28.65 -31.49
N MET A 90 15.52 27.85 -30.86
CA MET A 90 14.20 27.56 -31.40
C MET A 90 13.36 28.84 -31.56
N ARG A 91 13.38 29.72 -30.54
CA ARG A 91 12.65 31.00 -30.59
C ARG A 91 13.16 31.94 -31.69
N SER A 92 14.48 32.01 -31.93
CA SER A 92 15.03 32.86 -32.99
C SER A 92 14.65 32.40 -34.40
N LEU A 93 14.35 31.11 -34.58
CA LEU A 93 13.81 30.52 -35.82
C LEU A 93 12.28 30.67 -35.95
N GLY A 94 11.63 31.44 -35.06
CA GLY A 94 10.19 31.66 -35.08
C GLY A 94 9.36 30.52 -34.49
N VAL A 95 9.99 29.55 -33.80
CA VAL A 95 9.24 28.50 -33.08
C VAL A 95 8.68 29.09 -31.80
N GLY A 96 7.38 29.40 -31.81
CA GLY A 96 6.67 29.96 -30.66
C GLY A 96 6.64 29.02 -29.44
N LEU A 97 6.44 29.60 -28.26
CA LEU A 97 6.44 28.87 -26.98
C LEU A 97 5.41 27.72 -26.93
N GLY A 98 4.25 27.94 -27.55
CA GLY A 98 3.18 26.92 -27.63
C GLY A 98 3.58 25.69 -28.43
N ASN A 99 4.54 25.78 -29.36
CA ASN A 99 5.05 24.59 -30.06
C ASN A 99 5.93 23.72 -29.16
N ASN A 100 6.64 24.32 -28.19
CA ASN A 100 7.40 23.55 -27.19
C ASN A 100 6.50 22.89 -26.14
N MET A 101 5.28 23.41 -25.92
CA MET A 101 4.32 22.79 -25.01
C MET A 101 3.62 21.55 -25.60
N LYS A 102 3.51 21.44 -26.93
CA LYS A 102 2.93 20.27 -27.61
C LYS A 102 3.62 18.94 -27.26
N PRO A 103 4.96 18.80 -27.35
CA PRO A 103 5.64 17.56 -26.96
C PRO A 103 5.51 17.27 -25.46
N VAL A 104 5.55 18.29 -24.61
CA VAL A 104 5.31 18.14 -23.16
C VAL A 104 3.91 17.59 -22.90
N PHE A 105 2.88 18.18 -23.52
CA PHE A 105 1.51 17.73 -23.37
C PHE A 105 1.33 16.30 -23.88
N ALA A 106 1.89 15.97 -25.06
CA ALA A 106 1.85 14.62 -25.60
C ALA A 106 2.52 13.58 -24.67
N PHE A 107 3.69 13.93 -24.09
CA PHE A 107 4.38 13.08 -23.13
C PHE A 107 3.59 12.90 -21.83
N SER A 108 3.06 14.00 -21.29
CA SER A 108 2.25 14.00 -20.06
C SER A 108 0.94 13.22 -20.24
N LEU A 109 0.33 13.31 -21.42
CA LEU A 109 -0.85 12.54 -21.79
C LEU A 109 -0.52 11.05 -21.92
N ALA A 110 0.60 10.69 -22.55
CA ALA A 110 1.02 9.30 -22.65
C ALA A 110 1.28 8.68 -21.27
N VAL A 111 1.98 9.40 -20.39
CA VAL A 111 2.24 8.97 -19.01
C VAL A 111 0.93 8.94 -18.19
N GLY A 112 0.03 9.91 -18.38
CA GLY A 112 -1.28 9.94 -17.74
C GLY A 112 -2.18 8.78 -18.16
N LEU A 113 -2.19 8.40 -19.44
CA LEU A 113 -2.90 7.21 -19.93
C LEU A 113 -2.31 5.93 -19.34
N PHE A 114 -0.98 5.84 -19.26
CA PHE A 114 -0.32 4.71 -18.59
C PHE A 114 -0.67 4.65 -17.10
N ALA A 115 -0.70 5.79 -16.41
CA ALA A 115 -1.15 5.89 -15.02
C ALA A 115 -2.62 5.49 -14.86
N ALA A 116 -3.48 5.84 -15.83
CA ALA A 116 -4.89 5.45 -15.82
C ALA A 116 -5.02 3.93 -15.91
N VAL A 117 -4.27 3.29 -16.81
CA VAL A 117 -4.22 1.83 -16.89
C VAL A 117 -3.74 1.21 -15.56
N GLY A 118 -2.71 1.82 -14.97
CA GLY A 118 -2.18 1.50 -13.65
C GLY A 118 -3.26 1.50 -12.56
N CYS A 119 -3.92 2.64 -12.34
CA CYS A 119 -4.93 2.84 -11.31
C CYS A 119 -6.20 2.00 -11.52
N LEU A 120 -6.65 1.86 -12.77
CA LEU A 120 -7.98 1.32 -13.07
C LEU A 120 -8.00 -0.22 -13.06
N TRP A 121 -6.89 -0.85 -13.45
CA TRP A 121 -6.80 -2.31 -13.61
C TRP A 121 -5.63 -2.93 -12.85
N LEU A 122 -4.41 -2.41 -13.01
CA LEU A 122 -3.20 -3.04 -12.50
C LEU A 122 -3.14 -3.01 -10.97
N GLN A 123 -3.31 -1.82 -10.39
CA GLN A 123 -3.27 -1.56 -8.97
C GLN A 123 -4.30 -2.39 -8.18
N PRO A 124 -5.61 -2.38 -8.49
CA PRO A 124 -6.59 -3.16 -7.71
C PRO A 124 -6.33 -4.67 -7.84
N THR A 125 -5.89 -5.15 -9.00
CA THR A 125 -5.58 -6.57 -9.18
C THR A 125 -4.34 -6.98 -8.38
N ALA A 126 -3.32 -6.14 -8.36
CA ALA A 126 -2.10 -6.37 -7.58
C ALA A 126 -2.38 -6.34 -6.08
N GLU A 127 -3.13 -5.35 -5.58
CA GLU A 127 -3.51 -5.25 -4.17
C GLU A 127 -4.34 -6.46 -3.72
N ARG A 128 -5.32 -6.90 -4.53
CA ARG A 128 -6.11 -8.12 -4.24
C ARG A 128 -5.25 -9.36 -4.09
N ARG A 129 -4.32 -9.58 -5.04
CA ARG A 129 -3.43 -10.75 -5.00
C ARG A 129 -2.41 -10.65 -3.88
N LEU A 130 -1.87 -9.47 -3.61
CA LEU A 130 -0.95 -9.23 -2.51
C LEU A 130 -1.62 -9.52 -1.17
N ARG A 131 -2.85 -9.04 -0.96
CA ARG A 131 -3.61 -9.36 0.25
C ARG A 131 -3.91 -10.86 0.35
N ALA A 132 -4.39 -11.49 -0.73
CA ALA A 132 -4.69 -12.92 -0.73
C ALA A 132 -3.46 -13.77 -0.39
N ALA A 133 -2.31 -13.44 -0.97
CA ALA A 133 -1.07 -14.17 -0.68
C ALA A 133 -0.57 -13.93 0.75
N ILE A 134 -0.69 -12.70 1.29
CA ILE A 134 -0.44 -12.41 2.70
C ILE A 134 -1.41 -13.19 3.61
N TYR A 135 -2.67 -13.31 3.21
CA TYR A 135 -3.69 -14.07 3.92
C TYR A 135 -3.36 -15.56 3.98
N ASP A 136 -3.09 -16.17 2.82
CA ASP A 136 -2.74 -17.59 2.73
C ASP A 136 -1.49 -17.89 3.55
N THR A 137 -0.54 -16.95 3.55
CA THR A 137 0.67 -17.01 4.38
C THR A 137 0.36 -16.93 5.88
N LEU A 138 -0.53 -16.04 6.30
CA LEU A 138 -0.92 -15.90 7.71
C LEU A 138 -1.68 -17.15 8.17
N MET A 139 -2.57 -17.69 7.33
CA MET A 139 -3.35 -18.88 7.65
C MET A 139 -2.52 -20.17 7.64
N GLY A 140 -1.68 -20.38 6.62
CA GLY A 140 -0.73 -21.48 6.60
C GLY A 140 0.35 -21.34 7.68
N GLY A 141 0.74 -20.12 8.02
CA GLY A 141 1.71 -19.79 9.07
C GLY A 141 1.20 -19.94 10.50
N ILE A 142 -0.12 -20.03 10.74
CA ILE A 142 -0.66 -20.39 12.06
C ILE A 142 -0.23 -21.80 12.47
N ASN A 143 0.10 -22.67 11.51
CA ASN A 143 0.73 -23.97 11.79
C ASN A 143 2.21 -23.83 12.20
N LEU A 144 2.90 -22.74 11.86
CA LEU A 144 4.33 -22.56 12.17
C LEU A 144 4.61 -21.56 13.31
N SER A 145 3.80 -20.53 13.55
CA SER A 145 4.17 -19.38 14.40
C SER A 145 3.37 -19.25 15.71
N THR A 146 3.07 -20.35 16.39
CA THR A 146 3.12 -20.27 17.86
C THR A 146 4.50 -20.76 18.23
N GLU A 147 5.45 -19.83 18.43
CA GLU A 147 6.70 -20.15 19.10
C GLU A 147 6.32 -20.74 20.47
N THR A 148 6.39 -22.06 20.58
CA THR A 148 6.10 -22.77 21.82
C THR A 148 7.03 -22.26 22.90
N GLY A 149 6.48 -21.77 24.00
CA GLY A 149 7.26 -21.14 25.06
C GLY A 149 7.33 -19.60 25.03
N ALA A 150 6.68 -18.92 24.08
CA ALA A 150 6.56 -17.46 24.06
C ALA A 150 5.10 -16.98 24.19
N PHE A 151 4.91 -15.81 24.82
CA PHE A 151 3.61 -15.14 24.88
C PHE A 151 3.36 -14.40 23.55
N ASN A 152 2.38 -14.88 22.78
CA ASN A 152 1.99 -14.32 21.49
C ASN A 152 0.69 -13.52 21.62
N GLN A 153 0.66 -12.32 21.06
CA GLN A 153 -0.54 -11.48 21.06
C GLN A 153 -1.36 -11.76 19.78
N LEU A 154 -2.51 -12.44 19.90
CA LEU A 154 -3.34 -12.80 18.73
C LEU A 154 -4.19 -11.62 18.23
N SER A 155 -4.60 -10.75 19.15
CA SER A 155 -5.32 -9.52 18.85
C SER A 155 -5.10 -8.52 19.97
N GLU A 156 -5.42 -7.25 19.76
CA GLU A 156 -5.39 -6.25 20.83
C GLU A 156 -6.14 -6.74 22.08
N GLY A 157 -5.41 -6.90 23.19
CA GLY A 157 -5.96 -7.35 24.46
C GLY A 157 -6.16 -8.86 24.61
N ILE A 158 -5.71 -9.69 23.66
CA ILE A 158 -5.75 -11.16 23.79
C ILE A 158 -4.34 -11.74 23.61
N THR A 159 -3.81 -12.32 24.67
CA THR A 159 -2.49 -12.95 24.72
C THR A 159 -2.64 -14.45 24.87
N LEU A 160 -1.97 -15.23 24.03
CA LEU A 160 -1.92 -16.69 24.07
C LEU A 160 -0.49 -17.14 24.32
N TYR A 161 -0.36 -18.13 25.17
CA TYR A 161 0.84 -18.89 25.40
C TYR A 161 0.51 -20.37 25.18
N ALA A 162 1.39 -21.10 24.50
CA ALA A 162 1.31 -22.54 24.38
C ALA A 162 2.66 -23.15 24.75
N SER A 163 2.65 -24.17 25.60
CA SER A 163 3.88 -24.84 26.04
C SER A 163 4.43 -25.82 25.00
N GLY A 164 3.59 -26.33 24.10
CA GLY A 164 4.01 -27.28 23.07
C GLY A 164 3.01 -27.44 21.92
N LYS A 165 3.47 -28.04 20.82
CA LYS A 165 2.61 -28.47 19.70
C LYS A 165 2.40 -29.99 19.77
N GLY A 166 1.23 -30.45 19.35
CA GLY A 166 0.90 -31.87 19.21
C GLY A 166 1.33 -32.47 17.88
N GLU A 167 0.97 -33.73 17.64
CA GLU A 167 1.27 -34.47 16.40
C GLU A 167 0.27 -34.15 15.28
N ARG A 168 -0.93 -33.68 15.63
CA ARG A 168 -1.94 -33.23 14.66
C ARG A 168 -1.76 -31.76 14.33
N GLU A 169 -2.02 -31.42 13.07
CA GLU A 169 -2.01 -30.04 12.60
C GLU A 169 -3.01 -29.18 13.41
N GLY A 170 -2.55 -28.04 13.90
CA GLY A 170 -3.34 -27.16 14.78
C GLY A 170 -3.45 -27.59 16.25
N GLU A 171 -2.87 -28.72 16.68
CA GLU A 171 -2.90 -29.17 18.08
C GLU A 171 -1.90 -28.39 18.95
N LEU A 172 -2.39 -27.75 20.01
CA LEU A 172 -1.60 -27.05 21.02
C LEU A 172 -1.74 -27.74 22.38
N ARG A 173 -0.65 -27.70 23.17
CA ARG A 173 -0.59 -28.24 24.54
C ARG A 173 -0.20 -27.14 25.51
N GLY A 174 -0.76 -27.23 26.73
CA GLY A 174 -0.50 -26.29 27.82
C GLY A 174 -0.78 -24.84 27.42
N ILE A 175 -2.06 -24.57 27.14
CA ILE A 175 -2.54 -23.30 26.62
C ILE A 175 -2.88 -22.38 27.79
N PHE A 176 -2.39 -21.15 27.73
CA PHE A 176 -2.80 -20.07 28.61
C PHE A 176 -3.24 -18.88 27.76
N LEU A 177 -4.47 -18.41 27.97
CA LEU A 177 -5.06 -17.29 27.26
C LEU A 177 -5.49 -16.23 28.26
N TYR A 178 -5.06 -15.00 28.06
CA TYR A 178 -5.52 -13.85 28.82
C TYR A 178 -6.27 -12.90 27.89
N SER A 179 -7.47 -12.50 28.28
CA SER A 179 -8.30 -11.54 27.56
C SER A 179 -8.63 -10.34 28.45
N SER A 180 -8.42 -9.13 27.91
CA SER A 180 -8.81 -7.86 28.52
C SER A 180 -10.00 -7.18 27.82
N LYS A 181 -10.58 -7.81 26.80
CA LYS A 181 -11.73 -7.28 26.05
C LYS A 181 -13.03 -8.04 26.38
N LYS A 182 -14.15 -7.32 26.43
CA LYS A 182 -15.50 -7.92 26.51
C LYS A 182 -15.77 -8.82 25.30
N PRO A 183 -16.39 -10.01 25.47
CA PRO A 183 -17.10 -10.51 26.65
C PRO A 183 -16.23 -11.23 27.71
N LEU A 184 -14.94 -11.43 27.44
CA LEU A 184 -13.98 -12.13 28.31
C LEU A 184 -13.04 -11.14 29.00
N GLU A 185 -13.59 -10.07 29.59
CA GLU A 185 -12.82 -9.06 30.31
C GLU A 185 -12.17 -9.67 31.56
N ASP A 186 -10.90 -9.33 31.82
CA ASP A 186 -10.09 -9.81 32.94
C ASP A 186 -10.19 -11.33 33.19
N SER A 187 -10.21 -12.10 32.11
CA SER A 187 -10.37 -13.55 32.14
C SER A 187 -9.05 -14.23 31.77
N ALA A 188 -8.53 -15.04 32.69
CA ALA A 188 -7.42 -15.97 32.44
C ALA A 188 -8.00 -17.36 32.20
N ILE A 189 -7.65 -17.97 31.06
CA ILE A 189 -8.17 -19.24 30.59
C ILE A 189 -7.00 -20.18 30.41
N THR A 190 -7.00 -21.29 31.14
CA THR A 190 -5.97 -22.32 31.04
C THR A 190 -6.59 -23.60 30.48
N ALA A 191 -5.94 -24.25 29.53
CA ALA A 191 -6.40 -25.51 28.95
C ALA A 191 -5.23 -26.47 28.72
N GLN A 192 -5.46 -27.77 28.88
CA GLN A 192 -4.41 -28.77 28.67
C GLN A 192 -4.15 -29.05 27.18
N LYS A 193 -5.22 -29.10 26.39
CA LYS A 193 -5.19 -29.35 24.96
C LYS A 193 -6.10 -28.36 24.24
N GLY A 194 -5.75 -28.02 23.01
CA GLY A 194 -6.66 -27.28 22.15
C GLY A 194 -6.30 -27.38 20.69
N PHE A 195 -7.28 -27.11 19.85
CA PHE A 195 -7.14 -27.10 18.39
C PHE A 195 -7.47 -25.72 17.86
N ILE A 196 -6.54 -25.15 17.09
CA ILE A 196 -6.80 -23.92 16.33
C ILE A 196 -7.35 -24.31 14.96
N HIS A 197 -8.49 -23.73 14.60
CA HIS A 197 -9.00 -23.80 13.23
C HIS A 197 -9.58 -22.45 12.79
N ALA A 198 -9.52 -22.18 11.49
CA ALA A 198 -10.09 -20.97 10.91
C ALA A 198 -11.62 -21.13 10.78
N VAL A 199 -12.36 -20.09 11.14
CA VAL A 199 -13.82 -20.02 11.00
C VAL A 199 -14.19 -18.70 10.31
N ASP A 200 -15.36 -18.63 9.67
CA ASP A 200 -15.83 -17.45 8.93
C ASP A 200 -15.77 -16.13 9.72
N SER A 201 -15.81 -16.20 11.05
CA SER A 201 -15.77 -15.06 11.97
C SER A 201 -14.44 -14.89 12.73
N GLY A 202 -13.37 -15.64 12.43
CA GLY A 202 -12.09 -15.48 13.11
C GLY A 202 -11.28 -16.78 13.23
N LEU A 203 -10.47 -16.87 14.27
CA LEU A 203 -9.83 -18.12 14.68
C LEU A 203 -10.64 -18.72 15.83
N ALA A 204 -11.16 -19.92 15.62
CA ALA A 204 -11.76 -20.66 16.69
C ALA A 204 -10.69 -21.52 17.36
N LEU A 205 -10.71 -21.47 18.70
CA LEU A 205 -9.85 -22.27 19.55
C LEU A 205 -10.77 -23.24 20.30
N ASP A 206 -10.75 -24.50 19.89
CA ASP A 206 -11.43 -25.57 20.60
C ASP A 206 -10.55 -26.01 21.75
N LEU A 207 -10.94 -25.67 22.97
CA LEU A 207 -10.17 -25.97 24.17
C LEU A 207 -10.78 -27.15 24.92
N TYR A 208 -9.92 -28.06 25.36
CA TYR A 208 -10.27 -29.25 26.13
C TYR A 208 -9.67 -29.16 27.53
N GLU A 209 -10.47 -29.52 28.53
CA GLU A 209 -10.18 -29.40 29.96
C GLU A 209 -9.80 -27.97 30.36
N VAL A 210 -10.80 -27.08 30.32
CA VAL A 210 -10.61 -25.65 30.46
C VAL A 210 -10.92 -25.19 31.88
N GLU A 211 -10.04 -24.38 32.44
CA GLU A 211 -10.24 -23.63 33.67
C GLU A 211 -10.28 -22.14 33.35
N ILE A 212 -11.43 -21.51 33.56
CA ILE A 212 -11.64 -20.08 33.37
C ILE A 212 -11.62 -19.41 34.75
N GLN A 213 -10.69 -18.47 34.93
CA GLN A 213 -10.56 -17.64 36.12
C GLN A 213 -10.87 -16.18 35.74
N GLN A 214 -11.95 -15.66 36.30
CA GLN A 214 -12.31 -14.24 36.17
C GLN A 214 -11.81 -13.48 37.39
N VAL A 215 -10.93 -12.51 37.14
CA VAL A 215 -10.33 -11.67 38.19
C VAL A 215 -11.05 -10.32 38.18
N GLY A 216 -12.12 -10.20 38.98
CA GLY A 216 -12.78 -8.91 39.15
C GLY A 216 -11.86 -7.94 39.90
N THR A 217 -11.69 -6.72 39.38
CA THR A 217 -10.76 -5.69 39.91
C THR A 217 -10.98 -5.35 41.40
N LYS A 218 -12.14 -5.70 41.98
CA LYS A 218 -12.48 -5.57 43.41
C LYS A 218 -13.43 -6.69 43.94
N GLY A 219 -13.48 -7.86 43.29
CA GLY A 219 -14.46 -8.92 43.60
C GLY A 219 -13.85 -10.32 43.81
N PRO A 220 -14.64 -11.30 44.29
CA PRO A 220 -14.18 -12.68 44.48
C PRO A 220 -13.79 -13.32 43.14
N VAL A 221 -12.70 -14.10 43.14
CA VAL A 221 -12.26 -14.84 41.94
C VAL A 221 -13.28 -15.92 41.59
N ARG A 222 -13.91 -15.83 40.42
CA ARG A 222 -14.83 -16.84 39.94
C ARG A 222 -14.06 -17.87 39.11
N ARG A 223 -14.06 -19.13 39.58
CA ARG A 223 -13.48 -20.26 38.85
C ARG A 223 -14.57 -21.09 38.22
N THR A 224 -14.50 -21.29 36.91
CA THR A 224 -15.41 -22.16 36.16
C THR A 224 -14.58 -23.24 35.48
N ARG A 225 -14.92 -24.51 35.71
CA ARG A 225 -14.27 -25.65 35.06
C ARG A 225 -15.21 -26.25 34.03
N ALA A 226 -14.74 -26.39 32.80
CA ALA A 226 -15.49 -26.98 31.70
C ALA A 226 -14.67 -28.12 31.07
N LYS A 227 -15.33 -29.23 30.70
CA LYS A 227 -14.66 -30.34 30.01
C LYS A 227 -14.28 -29.96 28.58
N GLU A 228 -15.16 -29.23 27.90
CA GLU A 228 -14.96 -28.70 26.57
C GLU A 228 -15.45 -27.26 26.55
N SER A 229 -14.70 -26.38 25.92
CA SER A 229 -15.11 -24.99 25.69
C SER A 229 -14.59 -24.56 24.34
N GLN A 230 -15.52 -24.22 23.44
CA GLN A 230 -15.17 -23.57 22.20
C GLN A 230 -15.07 -22.06 22.48
N ILE A 231 -13.86 -21.52 22.37
CA ILE A 231 -13.65 -20.08 22.46
C ILE A 231 -13.36 -19.59 21.05
N THR A 232 -14.37 -18.97 20.45
CA THR A 232 -14.15 -18.20 19.23
C THR A 232 -13.46 -16.92 19.65
N ILE A 233 -12.15 -16.85 19.42
CA ILE A 233 -11.44 -15.60 19.54
C ILE A 233 -11.83 -14.82 18.29
N PRO A 234 -12.47 -13.64 18.43
CA PRO A 234 -12.60 -12.73 17.31
C PRO A 234 -11.21 -12.14 17.05
N VAL A 235 -10.29 -12.97 16.56
CA VAL A 235 -9.18 -12.47 15.76
C VAL A 235 -9.87 -11.81 14.60
N PRO A 236 -9.59 -10.52 14.31
CA PRO A 236 -10.26 -9.81 13.22
C PRO A 236 -10.35 -10.75 12.03
N SER A 237 -11.58 -11.19 11.73
CA SER A 237 -11.82 -12.27 10.79
C SER A 237 -11.11 -11.86 9.50
N PRO A 238 -10.17 -12.67 9.01
CA PRO A 238 -9.46 -12.32 7.81
C PRO A 238 -10.26 -12.79 6.57
N THR A 239 -11.46 -13.37 6.77
CA THR A 239 -12.52 -13.33 5.77
C THR A 239 -12.78 -11.87 5.37
N PRO A 240 -13.10 -11.61 4.08
CA PRO A 240 -13.15 -10.27 3.50
C PRO A 240 -14.32 -9.45 4.08
N LYS A 241 -14.20 -8.99 5.32
CA LYS A 241 -15.12 -8.03 5.90
C LYS A 241 -14.78 -6.68 5.26
N ALA A 242 -15.48 -6.41 4.17
CA ALA A 242 -15.26 -5.33 3.21
C ALA A 242 -13.84 -5.36 2.63
N MET A 243 -13.71 -5.88 1.40
CA MET A 243 -12.53 -5.63 0.58
C MET A 243 -12.20 -4.13 0.68
N LYS A 244 -11.01 -3.75 1.19
CA LYS A 244 -10.68 -2.32 1.32
C LYS A 244 -10.89 -1.64 -0.04
N GLU A 245 -11.26 -0.38 0.00
CA GLU A 245 -11.64 0.39 -1.19
C GLU A 245 -10.52 0.37 -2.24
N ASN A 246 -9.24 0.36 -1.82
CA ASN A 246 -8.08 0.26 -2.72
C ASN A 246 -7.98 -1.08 -3.49
N GLU A 247 -8.68 -2.12 -3.04
CA GLU A 247 -8.73 -3.44 -3.68
C GLU A 247 -9.98 -3.65 -4.51
N MET A 248 -11.02 -2.85 -4.32
CA MET A 248 -12.22 -2.95 -5.13
C MET A 248 -11.93 -2.67 -6.61
N SER A 249 -12.64 -3.39 -7.47
CA SER A 249 -12.54 -3.14 -8.91
C SER A 249 -13.16 -1.78 -9.16
N THR A 250 -12.62 -1.01 -10.10
CA THR A 250 -13.08 0.37 -10.31
C THR A 250 -14.58 0.44 -10.57
N GLY A 251 -15.16 -0.54 -11.28
CA GLY A 251 -16.61 -0.60 -11.52
C GLY A 251 -17.44 -0.88 -10.26
N GLU A 252 -16.91 -1.67 -9.32
CA GLU A 252 -17.57 -1.93 -8.03
C GLU A 252 -17.54 -0.71 -7.11
N ILE A 253 -16.41 0.01 -7.08
CA ILE A 253 -16.28 1.28 -6.34
C ILE A 253 -17.25 2.33 -6.87
N TYR A 254 -17.36 2.44 -8.19
CA TYR A 254 -18.29 3.39 -8.81
C TYR A 254 -19.74 3.11 -8.38
N ARG A 255 -20.17 1.83 -8.39
CA ARG A 255 -21.52 1.46 -7.93
C ARG A 255 -21.72 1.77 -6.44
N ARG A 256 -20.78 1.40 -5.56
CA ARG A 256 -20.91 1.66 -4.12
C ARG A 256 -20.86 3.15 -3.76
N GLY A 257 -20.09 3.92 -4.51
CA GLY A 257 -19.97 5.37 -4.31
C GLY A 257 -21.17 6.17 -4.81
N TYR A 258 -21.87 5.70 -5.85
CA TYR A 258 -22.92 6.48 -6.53
C TYR A 258 -24.32 5.85 -6.50
N ALA A 259 -24.51 4.69 -5.86
CA ALA A 259 -25.84 4.11 -5.61
C ALA A 259 -26.59 4.78 -4.44
N GLU A 260 -27.89 4.49 -4.30
CA GLU A 260 -28.67 4.84 -3.10
C GLU A 260 -28.05 4.17 -1.86
N GLY A 261 -27.73 4.96 -0.83
CA GLY A 261 -26.89 4.51 0.29
C GLY A 261 -25.38 4.73 0.08
N SER A 262 -25.01 5.64 -0.81
CA SER A 262 -23.63 5.94 -1.22
C SER A 262 -22.60 5.96 -0.10
N GLU A 263 -21.59 5.09 -0.19
CA GLU A 263 -20.46 5.06 0.74
C GLU A 263 -19.48 6.19 0.39
N ARG A 264 -19.22 7.09 1.35
CA ARG A 264 -18.31 8.24 1.17
C ARG A 264 -16.90 7.80 0.79
N MET A 265 -16.38 6.75 1.44
CA MET A 265 -15.04 6.20 1.19
C MET A 265 -14.88 5.64 -0.23
N ALA A 266 -15.91 4.97 -0.77
CA ALA A 266 -15.89 4.48 -2.14
C ALA A 266 -15.81 5.64 -3.16
N ARG A 267 -16.54 6.74 -2.93
CA ARG A 267 -16.42 7.93 -3.80
C ARG A 267 -15.03 8.54 -3.78
N ILE A 268 -14.43 8.65 -2.59
CA ILE A 268 -13.08 9.21 -2.42
C ILE A 268 -12.05 8.39 -3.18
N GLU A 269 -12.09 7.06 -3.05
CA GLU A 269 -11.14 6.19 -3.74
C GLU A 269 -11.32 6.23 -5.27
N PHE A 270 -12.55 6.31 -5.77
CA PHE A 270 -12.79 6.50 -7.21
C PHE A 270 -12.23 7.83 -7.72
N GLN A 271 -12.51 8.93 -7.00
CA GLN A 271 -11.99 10.26 -7.36
C GLN A 271 -10.47 10.29 -7.32
N LYS A 272 -9.84 9.64 -6.35
CA LYS A 272 -8.39 9.49 -6.25
C LYS A 272 -7.79 8.74 -7.45
N ARG A 273 -8.40 7.63 -7.87
CA ARG A 273 -7.95 6.87 -9.06
C ARG A 273 -7.99 7.70 -10.33
N LEU A 274 -8.96 8.59 -10.47
CA LEU A 274 -9.04 9.53 -11.58
C LEU A 274 -8.07 10.71 -11.42
N ALA A 275 -7.89 11.21 -10.20
CA ALA A 275 -7.00 12.35 -9.93
C ALA A 275 -5.55 12.08 -10.33
N LEU A 276 -5.05 10.85 -10.19
CA LEU A 276 -3.66 10.48 -10.49
C LEU A 276 -3.28 10.69 -11.98
N PRO A 277 -4.04 10.17 -12.98
CA PRO A 277 -3.85 10.50 -14.40
C PRO A 277 -3.92 12.00 -14.71
N PHE A 278 -4.86 12.72 -14.10
CA PHE A 278 -4.99 14.16 -14.30
C PHE A 278 -3.81 14.92 -13.67
N ALA A 279 -3.26 14.44 -12.56
CA ALA A 279 -2.06 14.99 -11.96
C ALA A 279 -0.86 14.92 -12.90
N CYS A 280 -0.72 13.87 -13.72
CA CYS A 280 0.31 13.82 -14.76
C CYS A 280 0.18 15.00 -15.75
N LEU A 281 -1.03 15.32 -16.21
CA LEU A 281 -1.24 16.45 -17.12
C LEU A 281 -0.90 17.79 -16.46
N VAL A 282 -1.41 18.02 -15.24
CA VAL A 282 -1.20 19.27 -14.51
C VAL A 282 0.28 19.45 -14.17
N LEU A 283 0.92 18.44 -13.57
CA LEU A 283 2.32 18.51 -13.15
C LEU A 283 3.28 18.52 -14.35
N GLY A 284 2.95 17.85 -15.46
CA GLY A 284 3.76 17.92 -16.67
C GLY A 284 3.76 19.31 -17.28
N LEU A 285 2.60 19.97 -17.39
CA LEU A 285 2.50 21.34 -17.88
C LEU A 285 3.16 22.35 -16.92
N LEU A 286 2.93 22.19 -15.63
CA LEU A 286 3.56 23.01 -14.58
C LEU A 286 5.09 22.83 -14.58
N GLY A 287 5.56 21.60 -14.81
CA GLY A 287 6.99 21.33 -14.95
C GLY A 287 7.62 22.05 -16.13
N ALA A 288 6.91 22.14 -17.26
CA ALA A 288 7.40 22.87 -18.43
C ALA A 288 7.44 24.38 -18.21
N THR A 289 6.44 24.98 -17.56
CA THR A 289 6.48 26.42 -17.26
C THR A 289 7.65 26.74 -16.34
N LEU A 290 7.92 25.92 -15.33
CA LEU A 290 9.06 26.11 -14.43
C LEU A 290 10.41 25.87 -15.10
N GLY A 291 10.54 24.81 -15.90
CA GLY A 291 11.78 24.50 -16.61
C GLY A 291 12.14 25.55 -17.68
N LEU A 292 11.15 26.26 -18.22
CA LEU A 292 11.37 27.35 -19.18
C LEU A 292 11.86 28.66 -18.54
N HIS A 293 11.56 28.91 -17.26
CA HIS A 293 12.03 30.11 -16.53
C HIS A 293 13.41 29.90 -15.89
N HIS A 294 14.09 28.81 -16.27
CA HIS A 294 15.42 28.49 -15.80
C HIS A 294 16.45 29.37 -16.51
N ASP A 295 16.67 30.58 -16.00
CA ASP A 295 17.78 31.43 -16.42
C ASP A 295 19.11 30.86 -15.91
N ARG A 296 20.22 31.29 -16.53
CA ARG A 296 21.63 30.85 -16.32
C ARG A 296 22.13 30.75 -14.86
N SER A 297 21.35 31.11 -13.84
CA SER A 297 21.73 31.22 -12.44
C SER A 297 21.77 29.90 -11.63
N GLY A 298 21.86 28.74 -12.28
CA GLY A 298 22.25 27.47 -11.63
C GLY A 298 21.26 26.31 -11.79
N LYS A 299 21.77 25.17 -12.28
CA LYS A 299 21.03 23.91 -12.52
C LYS A 299 20.24 23.40 -11.31
N SER A 300 20.57 23.83 -10.08
CA SER A 300 19.97 23.36 -8.83
C SER A 300 18.61 23.98 -8.47
N ARG A 301 18.30 25.22 -8.90
CA ARG A 301 17.05 25.89 -8.51
C ARG A 301 15.79 25.14 -8.94
N GLY A 302 15.82 24.49 -10.10
CA GLY A 302 14.66 23.83 -10.71
C GLY A 302 14.38 22.52 -9.99
N ALA A 303 15.44 21.78 -9.66
CA ALA A 303 15.36 20.62 -8.79
C ALA A 303 14.77 20.97 -7.42
N VAL A 304 15.24 22.04 -6.77
CA VAL A 304 14.73 22.47 -5.46
C VAL A 304 13.25 22.88 -5.54
N VAL A 305 12.86 23.66 -6.54
CA VAL A 305 11.45 24.06 -6.72
C VAL A 305 10.57 22.85 -7.03
N SER A 306 11.04 21.92 -7.87
CA SER A 306 10.32 20.67 -8.14
C SER A 306 10.12 19.85 -6.87
N LEU A 307 11.13 19.76 -6.00
CA LEU A 307 11.03 19.06 -4.73
C LEU A 307 9.99 19.69 -3.80
N LEU A 308 9.94 21.02 -3.71
CA LEU A 308 8.91 21.73 -2.94
C LEU A 308 7.50 21.47 -3.47
N ILE A 309 7.32 21.44 -4.79
CA ILE A 309 6.04 21.14 -5.42
C ILE A 309 5.64 19.68 -5.19
N ILE A 310 6.59 18.76 -5.26
CA ILE A 310 6.35 17.34 -4.94
C ILE A 310 5.89 17.21 -3.48
N PHE A 311 6.57 17.88 -2.55
CA PHE A 311 6.18 17.89 -1.15
C PHE A 311 4.78 18.49 -0.96
N ALA A 312 4.50 19.63 -1.57
CA ALA A 312 3.18 20.27 -1.52
C ALA A 312 2.08 19.36 -2.10
N TYR A 313 2.36 18.69 -3.22
CA TYR A 313 1.46 17.71 -3.83
C TYR A 313 1.16 16.55 -2.88
N PHE A 314 2.18 15.95 -2.27
CA PHE A 314 1.98 14.87 -1.30
C PHE A 314 1.22 15.33 -0.06
N ALA A 315 1.54 16.51 0.47
CA ALA A 315 0.83 17.10 1.60
C ALA A 315 -0.66 17.33 1.28
N MET A 316 -0.97 17.85 0.08
CA MET A 316 -2.36 18.03 -0.36
C MET A 316 -3.07 16.70 -0.56
N HIS A 317 -2.39 15.70 -1.13
CA HIS A 317 -2.93 14.36 -1.33
C HIS A 317 -3.22 13.65 0.00
N THR A 318 -2.31 13.70 0.98
CA THR A 318 -2.54 13.10 2.30
C THR A 318 -3.59 13.86 3.10
N PHE A 319 -3.56 15.19 3.08
CA PHE A 319 -4.57 16.01 3.77
C PHE A 319 -5.97 15.79 3.18
N GLY A 320 -6.07 15.71 1.85
CA GLY A 320 -7.31 15.40 1.15
C GLY A 320 -7.87 14.01 1.50
N LEU A 321 -7.00 13.03 1.79
CA LEU A 321 -7.42 11.71 2.27
C LEU A 321 -7.86 11.74 3.74
N SER A 322 -7.19 12.53 4.60
CA SER A 322 -7.51 12.58 6.04
C SER A 322 -8.71 13.47 6.38
N ALA A 323 -9.02 14.45 5.55
CA ALA A 323 -10.17 15.35 5.72
C ALA A 323 -11.48 14.76 5.15
N ALA A 324 -11.37 13.66 4.41
CA ALA A 324 -12.47 13.04 3.68
C ALA A 324 -13.05 11.86 4.45
#